data_AF-A0A5C5SCC2-F1
#
_entry.id   AF-A0A5C5SCC2-F1
#
_cell.length_a   1.000
_cell.length_b   1.000
_cell.length_c   1.000
_cell.angle_alpha   90.00
_cell.angle_beta   90.00
_cell.angle_gamma   90.00
#
_symmetry.space_group_name_H-M   'P 1'
#
loop_
_entity.id
_entity.type
_entity.pdbx_description
1 polymer ?
#
loop_
_entity_poly.entity_id
_entity_poly.type
_entity_poly.pdbx_seq_one_letter_code
_entity_poly.pdbx_strand_id
1 'polypeptide(L)'
;MMLVTLVMYAAIYFGLTLLGNQFLSSMSVVLYLALIYLLPPLLNVLGITLRKNKTEKLSLSLILPLFSTLFYAALSWVTEKSGSWQAFVNHNTVSNQNLTVEIEANGFDPSQIIFMVLVYFGISLTAYYLSTKKDKKQRGKQYA
;
A
#
# COMPACT_ATOMS: atom_id res chain seq x y z
N MET A 1 -19.40 12.33 1.82
CA MET A 1 -17.98 12.49 1.42
C MET A 1 -17.13 11.24 1.66
N MET A 2 -17.33 10.53 2.78
CA MET A 2 -16.59 9.28 3.06
C MET A 2 -16.81 8.18 2.00
N LEU A 3 -18.06 7.92 1.60
CA LEU A 3 -18.38 6.93 0.55
C LEU A 3 -17.62 7.20 -0.77
N VAL A 4 -17.66 8.45 -1.25
CA VAL A 4 -16.93 8.87 -2.46
C VAL A 4 -15.43 8.60 -2.33
N THR A 5 -14.87 8.80 -1.14
CA THR A 5 -13.45 8.48 -0.87
C THR A 5 -13.18 6.99 -1.02
N LEU A 6 -14.03 6.15 -0.44
CA LEU A 6 -13.86 4.70 -0.52
C LEU A 6 -14.00 4.19 -1.96
N VAL A 7 -14.95 4.72 -2.73
CA VAL A 7 -15.11 4.39 -4.16
C VAL A 7 -13.88 4.81 -4.97
N MET A 8 -13.31 5.99 -4.71
CA MET A 8 -12.09 6.42 -5.39
C MET A 8 -10.90 5.51 -5.06
N TYR A 9 -10.71 5.13 -3.79
CA TYR A 9 -9.64 4.21 -3.40
C TYR A 9 -9.81 2.83 -4.03
N ALA A 10 -11.04 2.32 -4.06
CA ALA A 10 -11.37 1.06 -4.73
C ALA A 10 -11.00 1.13 -6.22
N ALA A 11 -11.39 2.21 -6.91
CA ALA A 11 -11.07 2.41 -8.32
C ALA A 11 -9.56 2.53 -8.59
N ILE A 12 -8.84 3.28 -7.75
CA ILE A 12 -7.38 3.43 -7.84
C ILE A 12 -6.71 2.07 -7.68
N TYR A 13 -7.01 1.34 -6.62
CA TYR A 13 -6.37 0.05 -6.38
C TYR A 13 -6.75 -1.00 -7.42
N PHE A 14 -8.00 -1.01 -7.90
CA PHE A 14 -8.41 -1.86 -9.01
C PHE A 14 -7.59 -1.55 -10.28
N GLY A 15 -7.47 -0.27 -10.64
CA GLY A 15 -6.63 0.15 -11.76
C GLY A 15 -5.17 -0.22 -11.59
N LEU A 16 -4.60 -0.03 -10.39
CA LEU A 16 -3.23 -0.43 -10.07
C LEU A 16 -3.02 -1.94 -10.15
N THR A 17 -4.00 -2.76 -9.78
CA THR A 17 -3.93 -4.21 -9.97
C THR A 17 -3.86 -4.59 -11.44
N LEU A 18 -4.71 -3.98 -12.29
CA LEU A 18 -4.72 -4.24 -13.73
C LEU A 18 -3.42 -3.79 -14.40
N LEU A 19 -2.99 -2.56 -14.14
CA LEU A 19 -1.74 -2.00 -14.67
C LEU A 19 -0.54 -2.76 -14.14
N GLY A 20 -0.54 -3.07 -12.84
CA GLY A 20 0.49 -3.89 -12.18
C GLY A 20 0.65 -5.21 -12.91
N ASN A 21 -0.43 -5.97 -13.11
CA ASN A 21 -0.37 -7.23 -13.83
C ASN A 21 0.12 -7.11 -15.29
N GLN A 22 -0.30 -6.07 -16.00
CA GLN A 22 0.06 -5.87 -17.40
C GLN A 22 1.53 -5.48 -17.59
N PHE A 23 2.07 -4.66 -16.70
CA PHE A 23 3.40 -4.08 -16.83
C PHE A 23 4.44 -4.70 -15.89
N LEU A 24 4.06 -5.65 -15.03
CA LEU A 24 4.96 -6.19 -13.98
C LEU A 24 6.28 -6.68 -14.57
N SER A 25 6.25 -7.44 -15.67
CA SER A 25 7.42 -8.06 -16.28
C SER A 25 8.45 -7.05 -16.81
N SER A 26 8.05 -5.80 -17.05
CA SER A 26 8.94 -4.71 -17.47
C SER A 26 9.27 -3.73 -16.33
N MET A 27 8.75 -3.94 -15.11
CA MET A 27 9.11 -3.13 -13.96
C MET A 27 10.47 -3.55 -13.39
N SER A 28 11.19 -2.55 -12.87
CA SER A 28 12.34 -2.80 -12.00
C SER A 28 11.88 -3.20 -10.59
N VAL A 29 12.74 -3.91 -9.87
CA VAL A 29 12.49 -4.26 -8.45
C VAL A 29 12.17 -3.02 -7.61
N VAL A 30 12.88 -1.90 -7.83
CA VAL A 30 12.65 -0.65 -7.09
C VAL A 30 11.24 -0.10 -7.33
N LEU A 31 10.77 -0.13 -8.57
CA LEU A 31 9.42 0.33 -8.90
C LEU A 31 8.35 -0.57 -8.28
N TYR A 32 8.56 -1.89 -8.32
CA TYR A 32 7.68 -2.85 -7.66
C TYR A 32 7.62 -2.62 -6.14
N LEU A 33 8.77 -2.44 -5.48
CA LEU A 33 8.82 -2.12 -4.06
C LEU A 33 8.12 -0.79 -3.73
N ALA A 34 8.29 0.24 -4.57
CA ALA A 34 7.57 1.49 -4.41
C ALA A 34 6.05 1.30 -4.54
N LEU A 35 5.60 0.47 -5.49
CA LEU A 35 4.20 0.17 -5.72
C LEU A 35 3.52 -0.52 -4.52
N ILE A 36 4.22 -1.42 -3.81
CA ILE A 36 3.64 -2.19 -2.70
C ILE A 36 3.96 -1.60 -1.32
N TYR A 37 5.18 -1.11 -1.09
CA TYR A 37 5.62 -0.66 0.25
C TYR A 37 5.51 0.85 0.46
N LEU A 38 5.48 1.65 -0.61
CA LEU A 38 5.47 3.11 -0.48
C LEU A 38 4.11 3.72 -0.85
N LEU A 39 3.59 3.39 -2.02
CA LEU A 39 2.37 4.00 -2.55
C LEU A 39 1.14 3.77 -1.65
N PRO A 40 0.81 2.55 -1.19
CA PRO A 40 -0.40 2.33 -0.40
C PRO A 40 -0.35 3.03 0.96
N PRO A 41 0.75 2.96 1.74
CA PRO A 41 0.87 3.77 2.96
C PRO A 41 0.74 5.27 2.71
N LEU A 42 1.37 5.80 1.66
CA LEU A 42 1.26 7.24 1.34
C LEU A 42 -0.19 7.65 1.07
N LEU A 43 -0.92 6.85 0.27
CA LEU A 43 -2.34 7.09 0.04
C LEU A 43 -3.11 7.07 1.36
N ASN A 44 -2.94 6.04 2.19
CA ASN A 44 -3.61 5.95 3.49
C ASN A 44 -3.35 7.19 4.37
N VAL A 45 -2.10 7.65 4.46
CA VAL A 45 -1.73 8.87 5.21
C VAL A 45 -2.44 10.09 4.64
N LEU A 46 -2.46 10.27 3.32
CA LEU A 46 -3.17 11.38 2.68
C LEU A 46 -4.67 11.33 2.98
N GLY A 47 -5.30 10.17 2.84
CA GLY A 47 -6.71 9.97 3.15
C GLY A 47 -7.08 10.37 4.58
N ILE A 48 -6.22 10.03 5.55
CA ILE A 48 -6.44 10.34 6.97
C ILE A 48 -6.17 11.82 7.26
N THR A 49 -5.07 12.37 6.76
CA THR A 49 -4.64 13.76 7.09
C THR A 49 -5.53 14.83 6.47
N LEU A 50 -6.19 14.54 5.35
CA LEU A 50 -7.13 15.47 4.68
C LEU A 50 -8.48 15.61 5.41
N ARG A 51 -8.80 14.74 6.37
CA ARG A 51 -10.05 14.84 7.13
C ARG A 51 -9.89 15.80 8.29
N LYS A 52 -10.97 16.48 8.67
CA LYS A 52 -11.01 17.35 9.86
C LYS A 52 -11.68 16.65 11.06
N ASN A 53 -12.62 15.75 10.79
CA ASN A 53 -13.37 15.05 11.82
C ASN A 53 -12.54 13.89 12.39
N LYS A 54 -12.39 13.84 13.73
CA LYS A 54 -11.64 12.78 14.43
C LYS A 54 -12.23 11.38 14.19
N THR A 55 -13.54 11.24 14.17
CA THR A 55 -14.22 9.95 13.93
C THR A 55 -13.94 9.48 12.52
N GLU A 56 -14.03 10.36 11.51
CA GLU A 56 -13.68 10.01 10.13
C GLU A 56 -12.20 9.63 10.00
N LYS A 57 -11.28 10.36 10.65
CA LYS A 57 -9.85 10.00 10.67
C LYS A 57 -9.63 8.60 11.22
N LEU A 58 -10.31 8.25 12.32
CA LEU A 58 -10.21 6.92 12.92
C LEU A 58 -10.77 5.85 11.97
N SER A 59 -11.98 6.06 11.43
CA SER A 59 -12.58 5.12 10.48
C SER A 59 -11.68 4.88 9.27
N LEU A 60 -11.14 5.94 8.66
CA LEU A 60 -10.22 5.79 7.51
C LEU A 60 -8.89 5.13 7.89
N SER A 61 -8.39 5.34 9.11
CA SER A 61 -7.17 4.67 9.59
C SER A 61 -7.31 3.15 9.75
N LEU A 62 -8.55 2.65 9.78
CA LEU A 62 -8.86 1.23 9.82
C LEU A 62 -9.29 0.69 8.45
N ILE A 63 -10.06 1.47 7.68
CA ILE A 63 -10.62 1.02 6.40
C ILE A 63 -9.58 1.09 5.27
N LEU A 64 -8.84 2.19 5.12
CA LEU A 64 -7.88 2.35 4.02
C LEU A 64 -6.75 1.30 4.01
N PRO A 65 -6.17 0.89 5.17
CA PRO A 65 -5.21 -0.21 5.15
C PRO A 65 -5.83 -1.55 4.74
N LEU A 66 -7.12 -1.81 4.99
CA LEU A 66 -7.80 -3.01 4.45
C LEU A 66 -7.82 -2.99 2.92
N PHE A 67 -8.15 -1.86 2.30
CA PHE A 67 -8.09 -1.71 0.85
C PHE A 67 -6.68 -1.91 0.31
N SER A 68 -5.66 -1.43 1.04
CA SER A 68 -4.25 -1.60 0.68
C SER A 68 -3.82 -3.07 0.75
N THR A 69 -4.26 -3.80 1.79
CA THR A 69 -4.01 -5.24 1.91
C THR A 69 -4.72 -6.01 0.80
N LEU A 70 -5.98 -5.68 0.50
CA LEU A 70 -6.73 -6.29 -0.59
C LEU A 70 -6.08 -6.04 -1.94
N PHE A 71 -5.55 -4.83 -2.16
CA PHE A 71 -4.75 -4.49 -3.33
C PHE A 71 -3.54 -5.41 -3.45
N TYR A 72 -2.71 -5.51 -2.40
CA TYR A 72 -1.52 -6.36 -2.43
C TYR A 72 -1.90 -7.83 -2.69
N ALA A 73 -2.88 -8.37 -1.95
CA ALA A 73 -3.34 -9.74 -2.12
C ALA A 73 -3.89 -9.99 -3.54
N ALA A 74 -4.68 -9.07 -4.08
CA ALA A 74 -5.22 -9.17 -5.43
C ALA A 74 -4.13 -9.07 -6.50
N LEU A 75 -3.21 -8.11 -6.37
CA LEU A 75 -2.07 -7.96 -7.28
C LEU A 75 -1.24 -9.25 -7.31
N SER A 76 -0.78 -9.69 -6.15
CA SER A 76 0.01 -10.93 -6.01
C SER A 76 -0.71 -12.14 -6.59
N TRP A 77 -2.00 -12.34 -6.26
CA TRP A 77 -2.77 -13.46 -6.77
C TRP A 77 -2.96 -13.41 -8.29
N VAL A 78 -3.29 -12.24 -8.85
CA VAL A 78 -3.47 -12.07 -10.30
C VAL A 78 -2.15 -12.29 -11.04
N THR A 79 -1.04 -11.72 -10.54
CA THR A 79 0.28 -11.82 -11.18
C THR A 79 0.87 -13.22 -11.12
N GLU A 80 0.57 -13.96 -10.05
CA GLU A 80 0.88 -15.39 -9.96
C GLU A 80 0.11 -16.19 -11.01
N LYS A 81 -1.21 -15.99 -11.08
CA LYS A 81 -2.08 -16.74 -12.00
C LYS A 81 -1.84 -16.43 -13.48
N SER A 82 -1.42 -15.21 -13.80
CA SER A 82 -1.09 -14.82 -15.17
C SER A 82 0.32 -15.24 -15.61
N GLY A 83 1.18 -15.68 -14.67
CA GLY A 83 2.60 -15.92 -14.93
C GLY A 83 3.45 -14.65 -15.01
N SER A 84 2.86 -13.46 -14.89
CA SER A 84 3.58 -12.18 -14.86
C SER A 84 4.59 -12.12 -13.72
N TRP A 85 4.29 -12.74 -12.57
CA TRP A 85 5.21 -12.82 -11.44
C TRP A 85 6.49 -13.58 -11.80
N GLN A 86 6.36 -14.78 -12.36
CA GLN A 86 7.52 -15.57 -12.78
C GLN A 86 8.35 -14.85 -13.84
N ALA A 87 7.70 -14.17 -14.80
CA ALA A 87 8.40 -13.36 -15.80
C ALA A 87 9.20 -12.21 -15.16
N PHE A 88 8.62 -11.53 -14.17
CA PHE A 88 9.31 -10.50 -13.40
C PHE A 88 10.50 -11.03 -12.61
N VAL A 89 10.35 -12.17 -11.92
CA VAL A 89 11.45 -12.85 -11.21
C VAL A 89 12.58 -13.18 -12.17
N ASN A 90 12.28 -13.82 -13.30
CA ASN A 90 13.29 -14.21 -14.29
C ASN A 90 14.02 -13.00 -14.89
N HIS A 91 13.32 -11.89 -15.11
CA HIS A 91 13.90 -10.67 -15.68
C HIS A 91 14.81 -9.93 -14.69
N ASN A 92 14.44 -9.92 -13.41
CA ASN A 92 15.13 -9.12 -12.39
C ASN A 92 16.11 -9.94 -11.53
N THR A 93 16.10 -11.26 -11.63
CA THR A 93 17.13 -12.11 -11.00
C THR A 93 18.45 -11.90 -11.74
N VAL A 94 19.31 -11.07 -11.16
CA VAL A 94 20.67 -10.86 -11.66
C VAL A 94 21.60 -11.74 -10.85
N SER A 95 22.25 -12.69 -11.53
CA SER A 95 23.35 -13.48 -10.98
C SER A 95 24.65 -12.99 -11.62
N ASN A 96 25.42 -12.21 -10.86
CA ASN A 96 26.80 -11.86 -11.20
C ASN A 96 27.74 -12.50 -10.17
N GLN A 97 29.02 -12.67 -10.53
CA GLN A 97 30.04 -13.35 -9.71
C GLN A 97 30.20 -12.82 -8.26
N ASN A 98 29.67 -11.62 -7.95
CA ASN A 98 29.80 -10.96 -6.64
C ASN A 98 28.46 -10.65 -5.95
N LEU A 99 27.31 -10.78 -6.62
CA LEU A 99 26.00 -10.36 -6.09
C LEU A 99 24.89 -11.15 -6.78
N THR A 100 24.15 -11.91 -5.98
CA THR A 100 22.92 -12.60 -6.40
C THR A 100 21.75 -11.89 -5.78
N VAL A 101 20.86 -11.33 -6.60
CA VAL A 101 19.57 -10.83 -6.13
C VAL A 101 18.54 -11.90 -6.46
N GLU A 102 18.14 -12.67 -5.44
CA GLU A 102 17.08 -13.66 -5.57
C GLU A 102 15.75 -13.03 -5.15
N ILE A 103 14.74 -13.20 -6.00
CA ILE A 103 13.36 -12.79 -5.73
C ILE A 103 12.59 -14.07 -5.44
N GLU A 104 11.82 -14.06 -4.35
CA GLU A 104 10.99 -15.20 -3.94
C GLU A 104 10.10 -15.68 -5.09
N ALA A 105 10.07 -16.99 -5.34
CA ALA A 105 9.33 -17.55 -6.45
C ALA A 105 7.81 -17.43 -6.27
N ASN A 106 7.34 -17.34 -5.01
CA ASN A 106 5.94 -17.13 -4.68
C ASN A 106 5.68 -15.69 -4.20
N GLY A 107 5.04 -14.89 -5.05
CA GLY A 107 4.58 -13.54 -4.76
C GLY A 107 3.26 -13.51 -3.97
N PHE A 108 2.54 -14.63 -3.86
CA PHE A 108 1.35 -14.78 -3.02
C PHE A 108 1.63 -15.69 -1.81
N ASP A 109 2.53 -15.22 -0.94
CA ASP A 109 2.87 -15.92 0.29
C ASP A 109 2.09 -15.36 1.52
N PRO A 110 1.47 -16.22 2.35
CA PRO A 110 0.73 -15.77 3.54
C PRO A 110 1.56 -14.94 4.53
N SER A 111 2.84 -15.24 4.71
CA SER A 111 3.71 -14.48 5.62
C SER A 111 3.94 -13.06 5.11
N GLN A 112 4.08 -12.89 3.78
CA GLN A 112 4.18 -11.56 3.17
C GLN A 112 2.88 -10.78 3.30
N ILE A 113 1.71 -11.43 3.13
CA ILE A 113 0.40 -10.79 3.34
C ILE A 113 0.26 -10.31 4.79
N ILE A 114 0.62 -11.15 5.77
CA ILE A 114 0.59 -10.78 7.19
C ILE A 114 1.52 -9.59 7.45
N PHE A 115 2.73 -9.61 6.89
CA PHE A 115 3.66 -8.49 6.98
C PHE A 115 3.07 -7.20 6.43
N MET A 116 2.43 -7.25 5.25
CA MET A 116 1.77 -6.09 4.64
C MET A 116 0.63 -5.55 5.49
N VAL A 117 -0.17 -6.42 6.11
CA VAL A 117 -1.20 -5.99 7.08
C VAL A 117 -0.57 -5.17 8.20
N LEU A 118 0.51 -5.67 8.82
CA LEU A 118 1.18 -4.97 9.91
C LEU A 118 1.74 -3.61 9.47
N VAL A 119 2.38 -3.55 8.29
CA VAL A 119 2.94 -2.29 7.74
C VAL A 119 1.84 -1.28 7.46
N TYR A 120 0.80 -1.68 6.72
CA TYR A 120 -0.27 -0.76 6.31
C TYR A 120 -1.08 -0.25 7.49
N PHE A 121 -1.44 -1.13 8.44
CA PHE A 121 -2.13 -0.73 9.66
C PHE A 121 -1.24 0.10 10.57
N GLY A 122 0.02 -0.32 10.78
CA GLY A 122 0.96 0.39 11.64
C GLY A 122 1.17 1.84 11.21
N ILE A 123 1.41 2.07 9.91
CA ILE A 123 1.56 3.42 9.37
C ILE A 123 0.25 4.21 9.44
N SER A 124 -0.89 3.59 9.09
CA SER A 124 -2.20 4.27 9.11
C SER A 124 -2.61 4.72 10.51
N LEU A 125 -2.44 3.86 11.52
CA LEU A 125 -2.71 4.20 12.91
C LEU A 125 -1.75 5.27 13.42
N THR A 126 -0.46 5.17 13.09
CA THR A 126 0.52 6.21 13.43
C THR A 126 0.13 7.56 12.85
N ALA A 127 -0.31 7.59 11.58
CA ALA A 127 -0.78 8.82 10.93
C ALA A 127 -2.02 9.41 11.61
N TYR A 128 -2.97 8.57 12.04
CA TYR A 128 -4.11 9.00 12.85
C TYR A 128 -3.67 9.66 14.15
N TYR A 129 -2.78 9.03 14.92
CA TYR A 129 -2.29 9.58 16.19
C TYR A 129 -1.55 10.92 15.99
N LEU A 130 -0.67 11.01 14.99
CA LEU A 130 0.06 12.24 14.69
C LEU A 130 -0.86 13.37 14.22
N SER A 131 -1.82 13.06 13.35
CA SER A 131 -2.78 14.01 12.81
C SER A 131 -3.69 14.58 13.90
N THR A 132 -4.22 13.74 14.78
CA THR A 132 -5.09 14.19 15.89
C THR A 132 -4.33 14.98 16.96
N LYS A 133 -3.05 14.67 17.22
CA LYS A 133 -2.19 15.46 18.12
C LYS A 133 -1.93 16.86 17.56
N LYS A 134 -1.69 16.99 16.26
CA LYS A 134 -1.50 18.29 15.59
C LYS A 134 -2.74 19.17 15.72
N ASP A 135 -3.93 18.63 15.49
CA ASP A 135 -5.19 19.39 15.62
C ASP A 135 -5.39 19.94 17.04
N LYS A 136 -5.13 19.12 18.07
CA LYS A 136 -5.23 19.56 19.47
C LYS A 136 -4.27 20.71 19.79
N LYS A 137 -3.03 20.62 19.31
CA LYS A 137 -2.01 21.67 19.51
C LYS A 137 -2.42 22.99 18.82
N GLN A 138 -3.03 22.92 17.64
CA GLN A 138 -3.51 24.11 16.93
C GLN A 138 -4.68 24.78 17.65
N ARG A 139 -5.65 24.01 18.15
CA ARG A 139 -6.75 24.56 18.95
C ARG A 139 -6.23 25.24 20.23
N GLY A 140 -5.31 24.62 20.95
CA GLY A 140 -4.72 25.22 22.16
C GLY A 140 -4.00 26.55 21.92
N LYS A 141 -3.50 26.82 20.71
CA LYS A 141 -2.90 28.11 20.33
C LYS A 141 -3.93 29.18 19.93
N GLN A 142 -5.17 28.80 19.58
CA GLN A 142 -6.21 29.76 19.23
C GLN A 142 -6.92 30.36 20.45
N TYR A 143 -6.76 29.74 21.63
CA TYR A 143 -7.37 30.17 22.89
C TYR A 143 -6.34 30.69 23.91
N ALA A 144 -5.10 30.94 23.49
CA ALA A 144 -4.03 31.52 24.29
C ALA A 144 -3.66 32.88 23.69
#